data_AF-A0A3D4ZY56-F1
#
_entry.id   AF-A0A3D4ZY56-F1
#
_cell.length_a   1.000
_cell.length_b   1.000
_cell.length_c   1.000
_cell.angle_alpha   90.00
_cell.angle_beta   90.00
_cell.angle_gamma   90.00
#
_symmetry.space_group_name_H-M   'P 1'
#
loop_
_entity.id
_entity.type
_entity.pdbx_description
1 polymer ?
#
loop_
_entity_poly.entity_id
_entity_poly.type
_entity_poly.pdbx_seq_one_letter_code
_entity_poly.pdbx_strand_id
1 'polypeptide(L)'
;MLRGAFSRVSLCLVATVATILLVGVAQADVMTVDGWYNPNEGYSQGQWVDFVVDGSGEIIRDGQLWWHEDAAGDVYVAFIQPVLVCNNTYGANCVDWEPANNHTFSHLLKSDNAQFVFTNSDGNTVLDITLDYLYKTPGGYSSGIGGPDAAVAFGQRNWVLDSASSLDYNFNVLGHVLTVDSPETLGTDSRTDPNAYTTVDPDYSDWVFHMMYEMKISAAAFGPSGFGGVTIGDVHNSPMSETGTYVPDGKVPEPSTLALLAVGGLGLFLRRRRNGQ
;
A
#
# COMPACT_ATOMS: atom_id res chain seq x y z
N MET A 1 62.44 -24.78 64.35
CA MET A 1 63.00 -23.66 63.54
C MET A 1 62.45 -23.78 62.13
N LEU A 2 61.69 -22.77 61.68
CA LEU A 2 61.02 -22.72 60.38
C LEU A 2 62.00 -22.54 59.21
N ARG A 3 61.83 -23.35 58.16
CA ARG A 3 62.00 -23.04 56.71
C ARG A 3 61.05 -24.02 56.01
N GLY A 4 60.05 -23.63 55.22
CA GLY A 4 60.08 -22.69 54.11
C GLY A 4 60.09 -23.49 52.80
N ALA A 5 58.92 -23.97 52.35
CA ALA A 5 58.75 -24.61 51.04
C ALA A 5 57.48 -24.05 50.39
N PHE A 6 57.68 -23.22 49.37
CA PHE A 6 56.62 -22.67 48.52
C PHE A 6 56.10 -23.77 47.57
N SER A 7 54.81 -24.12 47.66
CA SER A 7 54.10 -24.86 46.63
C SER A 7 53.21 -23.88 45.87
N ARG A 8 53.40 -23.79 44.55
CA ARG A 8 52.61 -22.96 43.63
C ARG A 8 51.29 -23.69 43.34
N VAL A 9 50.16 -23.13 43.76
CA VAL A 9 48.84 -23.54 43.28
C VAL A 9 48.38 -22.51 42.25
N SER A 10 48.26 -22.96 41.00
CA SER A 10 47.65 -22.21 39.89
C SER A 10 46.18 -21.96 40.18
N LEU A 11 45.78 -20.69 40.16
CA LEU A 11 44.38 -20.28 40.20
C LEU A 11 43.92 -20.06 38.75
N CYS A 12 43.11 -20.98 38.21
CA CYS A 12 42.40 -20.77 36.95
C CYS A 12 41.26 -19.78 37.17
N LEU A 13 41.42 -18.53 36.75
CA LEU A 13 40.29 -17.62 36.56
C LEU A 13 39.60 -17.98 35.23
N VAL A 14 38.44 -18.63 35.32
CA VAL A 14 37.51 -18.70 34.18
C VAL A 14 36.77 -17.36 34.14
N ALA A 15 37.20 -16.46 33.25
CA ALA A 15 36.47 -15.24 32.97
C ALA A 15 35.23 -15.61 32.14
N THR A 16 34.07 -15.66 32.78
CA THR A 16 32.79 -15.75 32.08
C THR A 16 32.54 -14.42 31.38
N VAL A 17 32.85 -14.33 30.09
CA VAL A 17 32.46 -13.21 29.24
C VAL A 17 30.95 -13.33 29.02
N ALA A 18 30.18 -12.52 29.74
CA ALA A 18 28.77 -12.33 29.47
C ALA A 18 28.65 -11.54 28.16
N THR A 19 28.46 -12.24 27.05
CA THR A 19 28.07 -11.61 25.79
C THR A 19 26.64 -11.12 25.96
N ILE A 20 26.49 -9.84 26.27
CA ILE A 20 25.20 -9.15 26.12
C ILE A 20 24.95 -9.10 24.62
N LEU A 21 24.16 -10.05 24.12
CA LEU A 21 23.47 -9.91 22.85
C LEU A 21 22.50 -8.73 23.03
N LEU A 22 22.93 -7.53 22.65
CA LEU A 22 22.00 -6.51 22.20
C LEU A 22 21.35 -7.07 20.94
N VAL A 23 20.26 -7.81 21.13
CA VAL A 23 19.27 -7.96 20.08
C VAL A 23 18.74 -6.54 19.89
N GLY A 24 19.24 -5.86 18.86
CA GLY A 24 18.58 -4.68 18.36
C GLY A 24 17.17 -5.12 18.02
N VAL A 25 16.22 -4.81 18.90
CA VAL A 25 14.81 -4.78 18.51
C VAL A 25 14.80 -3.63 17.52
N ALA A 26 14.76 -3.94 16.23
CA ALA A 26 14.25 -2.97 15.28
C ALA A 26 12.90 -2.56 15.85
N GLN A 27 12.76 -1.30 16.29
CA GLN A 27 11.44 -0.73 16.41
C GLN A 27 10.86 -0.87 15.00
N ALA A 28 9.91 -1.79 14.82
CA ALA A 28 8.97 -1.59 13.75
C ALA A 28 8.39 -0.20 14.02
N ASP A 29 8.54 0.72 13.07
CA ASP A 29 7.82 1.98 13.15
C ASP A 29 6.35 1.64 13.39
N VAL A 30 5.73 2.37 14.32
CA VAL A 30 4.32 2.16 14.62
C VAL A 30 3.57 2.44 13.33
N MET A 31 2.86 1.45 12.80
CA MET A 31 2.05 1.65 11.60
C MET A 31 1.17 2.90 11.76
N THR A 32 1.35 3.83 10.84
CA THR A 32 0.59 5.08 10.75
C THR A 32 -0.32 5.02 9.55
N VAL A 33 -1.46 5.70 9.64
CA VAL A 33 -2.32 5.99 8.50
C VAL A 33 -2.14 7.46 8.23
N ASP A 34 -1.19 7.81 7.37
CA ASP A 34 -0.88 9.19 7.04
C ASP A 34 -1.06 9.50 5.55
N GLY A 35 -1.32 8.45 4.74
CA GLY A 35 -1.63 8.55 3.33
C GLY A 35 -0.43 8.20 2.44
N TRP A 36 0.73 7.91 3.03
CA TRP A 36 1.91 7.51 2.29
C TRP A 36 2.29 6.05 2.60
N TYR A 37 2.04 5.17 1.62
CA TYR A 37 2.49 3.79 1.72
C TYR A 37 4.02 3.71 1.74
N ASN A 38 4.56 3.27 2.88
CA ASN A 38 5.96 2.93 3.04
C ASN A 38 6.10 1.41 3.31
N PRO A 39 6.75 0.64 2.40
CA PRO A 39 6.87 -0.80 2.55
C PRO A 39 7.65 -1.24 3.80
N ASN A 40 8.36 -0.32 4.47
CA ASN A 40 9.10 -0.61 5.69
C ASN A 40 8.25 -0.51 6.97
N GLU A 41 7.01 -0.02 6.89
CA GLU A 41 6.13 0.18 8.06
C GLU A 41 5.44 -1.09 8.55
N GLY A 42 5.65 -2.23 7.89
CA GLY A 42 5.21 -3.53 8.39
C GLY A 42 3.98 -4.11 7.70
N TYR A 43 3.52 -3.50 6.59
CA TYR A 43 2.66 -4.17 5.62
C TYR A 43 3.24 -5.55 5.28
N SER A 44 2.51 -6.61 5.64
CA SER A 44 3.05 -7.97 5.69
C SER A 44 2.43 -8.90 4.64
N GLN A 45 1.30 -8.50 4.08
CA GLN A 45 0.54 -9.24 3.08
C GLN A 45 0.11 -8.27 1.99
N GLY A 46 -0.06 -8.77 0.78
CA GLY A 46 -0.62 -7.97 -0.30
C GLY A 46 -0.73 -8.73 -1.61
N GLN A 47 -1.31 -8.05 -2.58
CA GLN A 47 -1.54 -8.55 -3.92
C GLN A 47 -1.49 -7.43 -4.95
N TRP A 48 -1.21 -7.81 -6.19
CA TRP A 48 -1.41 -6.93 -7.33
C TRP A 48 -2.89 -6.89 -7.71
N VAL A 49 -3.35 -5.71 -8.12
CA VAL A 49 -4.74 -5.42 -8.50
C VAL A 49 -4.77 -5.04 -9.97
N ASP A 50 -5.52 -5.82 -10.75
CA ASP A 50 -5.85 -5.51 -12.14
C ASP A 50 -7.12 -4.65 -12.14
N PHE A 51 -7.12 -3.55 -12.88
CA PHE A 51 -8.26 -2.67 -13.08
C PHE A 51 -8.95 -3.05 -14.38
N VAL A 52 -10.26 -3.26 -14.33
CA VAL A 52 -11.08 -3.42 -15.54
C VAL A 52 -11.79 -2.11 -15.79
N VAL A 53 -11.45 -1.45 -16.88
CA VAL A 53 -12.03 -0.16 -17.26
C VAL A 53 -13.50 -0.36 -17.66
N ASP A 54 -14.40 0.37 -17.00
CA ASP A 54 -15.82 0.30 -17.30
C ASP A 54 -16.12 0.77 -18.75
N GLY A 55 -17.07 0.12 -19.39
CA GLY A 55 -17.44 0.34 -20.78
C GLY A 55 -16.47 -0.25 -21.83
N SER A 56 -15.15 -0.19 -21.63
CA SER A 56 -14.17 -0.73 -22.60
C SER A 56 -13.75 -2.18 -22.31
N GLY A 57 -13.75 -2.58 -21.03
CA GLY A 57 -13.24 -3.89 -20.57
C GLY A 57 -11.72 -4.02 -20.65
N GLU A 58 -11.00 -2.92 -20.88
CA GLU A 58 -9.55 -2.91 -20.89
C GLU A 58 -8.98 -3.22 -19.50
N ILE A 59 -7.86 -3.96 -19.48
CA ILE A 59 -7.18 -4.33 -18.24
C ILE A 59 -5.93 -3.47 -18.08
N ILE A 60 -5.90 -2.69 -17.01
CA ILE A 60 -4.72 -1.95 -16.56
C ILE A 60 -4.12 -2.68 -15.36
N ARG A 61 -2.81 -2.86 -15.35
CA ARG A 61 -2.07 -3.65 -14.34
C ARG A 61 -1.28 -2.75 -13.40
N ASP A 62 -0.60 -3.39 -12.46
CA ASP A 62 0.34 -2.80 -11.50
C ASP A 62 -0.30 -2.01 -10.35
N GLY A 63 -1.61 -2.18 -10.13
CA GLY A 63 -2.23 -1.77 -8.88
C GLY A 63 -1.70 -2.61 -7.73
N GLN A 64 -1.65 -2.04 -6.52
CA GLN A 64 -1.19 -2.77 -5.35
C GLN A 64 -2.15 -2.60 -4.20
N LEU A 65 -2.43 -3.69 -3.50
CA LEU A 65 -3.20 -3.72 -2.27
C LEU A 65 -2.40 -4.45 -1.21
N TRP A 66 -2.02 -3.73 -0.15
CA TRP A 66 -1.24 -4.24 0.96
C TRP A 66 -2.02 -4.12 2.26
N TRP A 67 -1.79 -5.04 3.20
CA TRP A 67 -2.40 -4.98 4.52
C TRP A 67 -1.53 -5.60 5.61
N HIS A 68 -1.89 -5.26 6.85
CA HIS A 68 -1.32 -5.80 8.07
C HIS A 68 -2.42 -5.92 9.14
N GLU A 69 -2.42 -7.00 9.90
CA GLU A 69 -3.27 -7.17 11.09
C GLU A 69 -2.39 -7.03 12.33
N ASP A 70 -2.69 -6.07 13.18
CA ASP A 70 -1.93 -5.84 14.41
C ASP A 70 -2.31 -6.82 15.53
N ALA A 71 -1.63 -6.72 16.68
CA ALA A 71 -1.88 -7.61 17.81
C ALA A 71 -3.28 -7.46 18.43
N ALA A 72 -3.99 -6.36 18.17
CA ALA A 72 -5.37 -6.16 18.59
C ALA A 72 -6.38 -6.70 17.56
N GLY A 73 -5.93 -7.13 16.38
CA GLY A 73 -6.76 -7.55 15.26
C GLY A 73 -7.26 -6.38 14.41
N ASP A 74 -6.78 -5.16 14.65
CA ASP A 74 -7.08 -4.04 13.77
C ASP A 74 -6.29 -4.21 12.46
N VAL A 75 -6.90 -3.84 11.34
CA VAL A 75 -6.34 -4.07 10.01
C VAL A 75 -5.97 -2.74 9.37
N TYR A 76 -4.70 -2.61 9.00
CA TYR A 76 -4.19 -1.50 8.20
C TYR A 76 -4.19 -1.91 6.74
N VAL A 77 -4.64 -1.03 5.85
CA VAL A 77 -4.70 -1.29 4.41
C VAL A 77 -4.09 -0.11 3.67
N ALA A 78 -3.30 -0.40 2.64
CA ALA A 78 -2.82 0.56 1.66
C ALA A 78 -3.19 0.09 0.26
N PHE A 79 -3.78 0.98 -0.52
CA PHE A 79 -4.07 0.78 -1.93
C PHE A 79 -3.35 1.81 -2.76
N ILE A 80 -2.56 1.36 -3.72
CA ILE A 80 -1.73 2.19 -4.59
C ILE A 80 -2.19 1.94 -6.03
N GLN A 81 -2.64 3.01 -6.69
CA GLN A 81 -2.98 2.95 -8.09
C GLN A 81 -1.71 3.02 -8.97
N PRO A 82 -1.74 2.43 -10.18
CA PRO A 82 -0.70 2.66 -11.17
C PRO A 82 -0.66 4.16 -11.52
N VAL A 83 0.55 4.74 -11.59
CA VAL A 83 0.73 6.17 -11.87
C VAL A 83 0.17 6.61 -13.22
N LEU A 84 0.04 5.69 -14.19
CA LEU A 84 -0.56 5.93 -15.51
C LEU A 84 -2.10 5.92 -15.48
N VAL A 85 -2.73 5.39 -14.43
CA VAL A 85 -4.19 5.44 -14.27
C VAL A 85 -4.59 6.80 -13.72
N CYS A 86 -4.01 7.15 -12.57
CA CYS A 86 -4.18 8.44 -11.92
C CYS A 86 -2.98 8.72 -11.00
N ASN A 87 -2.63 9.99 -10.83
CA ASN A 87 -1.44 10.42 -10.08
C ASN A 87 -1.62 11.84 -9.51
N ASN A 88 -0.75 12.27 -8.60
CA ASN A 88 -0.77 13.60 -7.98
C ASN A 88 -0.08 14.68 -8.81
N THR A 89 -0.16 14.60 -10.14
CA THR A 89 0.25 15.70 -11.02
C THR A 89 -0.98 16.34 -11.65
N TYR A 90 -1.09 17.66 -11.64
CA TYR A 90 -2.28 18.37 -12.11
C TYR A 90 -1.97 19.80 -12.51
N GLY A 91 -2.90 20.41 -13.24
CA GLY A 91 -2.73 21.75 -13.78
C GLY A 91 -1.74 21.77 -14.94
N ALA A 92 -0.94 22.82 -15.03
CA ALA A 92 0.05 23.01 -16.08
C ALA A 92 1.21 22.00 -16.02
N ASN A 93 1.43 21.40 -14.85
CA ASN A 93 2.56 20.50 -14.56
C ASN A 93 2.15 19.02 -14.56
N CYS A 94 1.04 18.68 -15.22
CA CYS A 94 0.57 17.31 -15.31
C CYS A 94 1.53 16.43 -16.13
N VAL A 95 1.82 15.24 -15.61
CA VAL A 95 2.63 14.20 -16.24
C VAL A 95 1.72 13.07 -16.70
N ASP A 96 1.85 12.64 -17.96
CA ASP A 96 1.04 11.58 -18.58
C ASP A 96 -0.42 11.94 -18.88
N TRP A 97 -0.78 13.23 -18.86
CA TRP A 97 -2.16 13.71 -19.09
C TRP A 97 -2.30 14.48 -20.40
N GLU A 98 -2.18 13.79 -21.53
CA GLU A 98 -2.31 14.38 -22.87
C GLU A 98 -3.79 14.50 -23.32
N PRO A 99 -4.24 15.65 -23.87
CA PRO A 99 -3.50 16.91 -23.98
C PRO A 99 -3.36 17.61 -22.62
N ALA A 100 -2.24 18.29 -22.41
CA ALA A 100 -1.93 19.01 -21.17
C ALA A 100 -3.11 19.84 -20.62
N ASN A 101 -3.29 19.85 -19.29
CA ASN A 101 -4.43 20.40 -18.53
C ASN A 101 -5.72 19.57 -18.52
N ASN A 102 -5.69 18.31 -18.96
CA ASN A 102 -6.86 17.44 -18.80
C ASN A 102 -7.03 16.95 -17.34
N HIS A 103 -6.02 17.13 -16.49
CA HIS A 103 -6.08 16.76 -15.08
C HIS A 103 -5.91 17.99 -14.19
N THR A 104 -6.89 18.25 -13.33
CA THR A 104 -6.95 19.46 -12.51
C THR A 104 -7.06 19.09 -11.04
N PHE A 105 -6.62 19.97 -10.15
CA PHE A 105 -6.84 19.79 -8.71
C PHE A 105 -8.32 19.53 -8.36
N SER A 106 -9.25 20.09 -9.13
CA SER A 106 -10.69 19.92 -8.88
C SER A 106 -11.20 18.51 -9.18
N HIS A 107 -10.52 17.76 -10.04
CA HIS A 107 -10.83 16.36 -10.33
C HIS A 107 -10.51 15.50 -9.10
N LEU A 108 -9.28 15.61 -8.59
CA LEU A 108 -8.83 14.95 -7.35
C LEU A 108 -9.66 15.34 -6.11
N LEU A 109 -10.12 16.60 -6.03
CA LEU A 109 -10.84 17.13 -4.87
C LEU A 109 -12.33 16.77 -4.80
N LYS A 110 -12.96 16.44 -5.93
CA LYS A 110 -14.44 16.39 -6.02
C LYS A 110 -15.01 15.14 -6.65
N SER A 111 -14.16 14.23 -7.11
CA SER A 111 -14.61 13.11 -7.93
C SER A 111 -13.95 11.81 -7.52
N ASP A 112 -12.66 11.86 -7.22
CA ASP A 112 -11.88 10.65 -7.09
C ASP A 112 -12.15 9.93 -5.76
N ASN A 113 -12.46 8.64 -5.86
CA ASN A 113 -12.75 7.79 -4.72
C ASN A 113 -12.44 6.31 -5.02
N ALA A 114 -12.33 5.51 -3.96
CA ALA A 114 -12.10 4.08 -4.08
C ALA A 114 -12.96 3.29 -3.08
N GLN A 115 -13.54 2.20 -3.56
CA GLN A 115 -14.34 1.27 -2.77
C GLN A 115 -13.49 0.09 -2.27
N PHE A 116 -13.69 -0.26 -1.00
CA PHE A 116 -13.01 -1.33 -0.31
C PHE A 116 -14.03 -2.28 0.29
N VAL A 117 -13.91 -3.57 -0.05
CA VAL A 117 -14.79 -4.63 0.41
C VAL A 117 -13.99 -5.58 1.30
N PHE A 118 -14.39 -5.65 2.55
CA PHE A 118 -13.76 -6.47 3.57
C PHE A 118 -14.61 -7.70 3.88
N THR A 119 -13.93 -8.82 4.05
CA THR A 119 -14.51 -10.09 4.45
C THR A 119 -13.94 -10.57 5.77
N ASN A 120 -14.73 -11.33 6.53
CA ASN A 120 -14.22 -12.10 7.67
C ASN A 120 -13.69 -13.47 7.21
N SER A 121 -13.04 -14.23 8.10
CA SER A 121 -12.44 -15.53 7.73
C SER A 121 -13.45 -16.62 7.33
N ASP A 122 -14.75 -16.39 7.54
CA ASP A 122 -15.82 -17.24 7.01
C ASP A 122 -16.19 -16.90 5.55
N GLY A 123 -15.60 -15.86 4.98
CA GLY A 123 -15.85 -15.38 3.62
C GLY A 123 -17.07 -14.46 3.49
N ASN A 124 -17.65 -13.98 4.59
CA ASN A 124 -18.78 -13.05 4.53
C ASN A 124 -18.27 -11.61 4.42
N THR A 125 -18.87 -10.80 3.55
CA THR A 125 -18.67 -9.35 3.55
C THR A 125 -19.13 -8.78 4.89
N VAL A 126 -18.24 -8.05 5.56
CA VAL A 126 -18.50 -7.43 6.86
C VAL A 126 -18.44 -5.91 6.83
N LEU A 127 -17.70 -5.34 5.88
CA LEU A 127 -17.59 -3.90 5.68
C LEU A 127 -17.40 -3.63 4.19
N ASP A 128 -18.17 -2.69 3.66
CA ASP A 128 -18.10 -2.23 2.27
C ASP A 128 -18.21 -0.70 2.32
N ILE A 129 -17.10 -0.03 1.99
CA ILE A 129 -16.94 1.42 2.15
C ILE A 129 -16.30 2.05 0.93
N THR A 130 -16.64 3.30 0.67
CA THR A 130 -15.99 4.16 -0.32
C THR A 130 -15.28 5.29 0.42
N LEU A 131 -14.01 5.52 0.09
CA LEU A 131 -13.20 6.61 0.62
C LEU A 131 -12.99 7.68 -0.45
N ASP A 132 -13.18 8.94 -0.07
CA ASP A 132 -12.82 10.07 -0.94
C ASP A 132 -11.32 10.30 -0.96
N TYR A 133 -10.79 10.61 -2.13
CA TYR A 133 -9.37 10.86 -2.28
C TYR A 133 -8.94 12.15 -1.57
N LEU A 134 -9.68 13.23 -1.76
CA LEU A 134 -9.48 14.48 -1.05
C LEU A 134 -10.80 15.25 -1.03
N TYR A 135 -11.06 16.01 0.03
CA TYR A 135 -12.18 16.93 0.12
C TYR A 135 -11.81 18.17 0.94
N LYS A 136 -12.56 19.25 0.73
CA LYS A 136 -12.36 20.52 1.44
C LYS A 136 -13.06 20.48 2.80
N THR A 137 -12.35 20.90 3.84
CA THR A 137 -12.92 21.14 5.18
C THR A 137 -12.78 22.61 5.57
N PRO A 138 -13.47 23.09 6.62
CA PRO A 138 -13.21 24.42 7.16
C PRO A 138 -11.76 24.63 7.61
N GLY A 139 -11.07 23.55 8.01
CA GLY A 139 -9.68 23.58 8.51
C GLY A 139 -8.61 23.42 7.43
N GLY A 140 -8.97 23.14 6.17
CA GLY A 140 -7.99 22.85 5.12
C GLY A 140 -8.52 21.81 4.14
N TYR A 141 -7.77 20.74 3.97
CA TYR A 141 -8.13 19.58 3.17
C TYR A 141 -8.03 18.32 4.04
N SER A 142 -8.75 17.28 3.68
CA SER A 142 -8.80 16.01 4.37
C SER A 142 -9.14 14.93 3.35
N SER A 143 -8.92 13.67 3.67
CA SER A 143 -9.34 12.55 2.83
C SER A 143 -10.15 11.51 3.61
N GLY A 144 -10.61 10.49 2.89
CA GLY A 144 -11.16 9.29 3.47
C GLY A 144 -12.65 9.34 3.75
N ILE A 145 -13.08 8.65 4.82
CA ILE A 145 -14.50 8.30 5.01
C ILE A 145 -15.36 9.53 5.29
N GLY A 146 -14.75 10.64 5.73
CA GLY A 146 -15.38 11.92 6.05
C GLY A 146 -15.96 12.70 4.87
N GLY A 147 -15.58 12.33 3.64
CA GLY A 147 -15.85 13.12 2.45
C GLY A 147 -17.29 13.08 1.94
N PRO A 148 -17.64 13.99 1.00
CA PRO A 148 -18.97 14.09 0.40
C PRO A 148 -19.39 12.87 -0.43
N ASP A 149 -18.47 12.20 -1.11
CA ASP A 149 -18.73 11.02 -1.96
C ASP A 149 -18.40 9.71 -1.23
N ALA A 150 -17.84 9.80 -0.02
CA ALA A 150 -17.58 8.67 0.85
C ALA A 150 -18.89 8.01 1.32
N ALA A 151 -18.92 6.68 1.26
CA ALA A 151 -20.12 5.90 1.51
C ALA A 151 -19.85 4.65 2.35
N VAL A 152 -20.89 4.12 2.99
CA VAL A 152 -20.87 2.82 3.66
C VAL A 152 -22.01 2.00 3.08
N ALA A 153 -21.70 1.07 2.18
CA ALA A 153 -22.69 0.18 1.58
C ALA A 153 -23.10 -0.94 2.54
N PHE A 154 -22.14 -1.44 3.34
CA PHE A 154 -22.36 -2.48 4.35
C PHE A 154 -21.43 -2.27 5.55
N GLY A 155 -21.86 -2.69 6.75
CA GLY A 155 -21.09 -2.55 7.99
C GLY A 155 -21.34 -1.23 8.72
N GLN A 156 -20.38 -0.79 9.53
CA GLN A 156 -20.49 0.42 10.34
C GLN A 156 -19.33 1.38 10.06
N ARG A 157 -19.66 2.66 9.86
CA ARG A 157 -18.68 3.73 9.60
C ARG A 157 -17.63 3.88 10.71
N ASN A 158 -18.03 3.69 11.96
CA ASN A 158 -17.14 3.82 13.13
C ASN A 158 -16.12 2.68 13.25
N TRP A 159 -16.20 1.65 12.39
CA TRP A 159 -15.13 0.66 12.26
C TRP A 159 -13.98 1.17 11.42
N VAL A 160 -14.14 2.23 10.64
CA VAL A 160 -13.02 2.99 10.06
C VAL A 160 -12.45 3.86 11.17
N LEU A 161 -11.33 3.41 11.73
CA LEU A 161 -10.65 4.08 12.83
C LEU A 161 -9.80 5.25 12.35
N ASP A 162 -9.23 5.12 11.15
CA ASP A 162 -8.46 6.16 10.49
C ASP A 162 -8.50 5.99 8.96
N SER A 163 -8.28 7.07 8.23
CA SER A 163 -8.21 7.06 6.76
C SER A 163 -7.43 8.27 6.25
N ALA A 164 -6.55 8.04 5.28
CA ALA A 164 -5.71 9.06 4.67
C ALA A 164 -5.49 8.79 3.17
N SER A 165 -4.95 9.76 2.45
CA SER A 165 -4.55 9.63 1.05
C SER A 165 -3.22 10.32 0.77
N SER A 166 -2.56 9.97 -0.31
CA SER A 166 -1.25 10.58 -0.64
C SER A 166 -1.31 12.09 -0.89
N LEU A 167 -2.45 12.63 -1.34
CA LEU A 167 -2.59 14.08 -1.49
C LEU A 167 -2.89 14.76 -0.14
N ASP A 168 -3.57 14.06 0.76
CA ASP A 168 -3.69 14.44 2.18
C ASP A 168 -2.30 14.53 2.82
N TYR A 169 -1.46 13.51 2.62
CA TYR A 169 -0.07 13.48 3.07
C TYR A 169 0.74 14.69 2.55
N ASN A 170 0.71 14.92 1.23
CA ASN A 170 1.40 16.07 0.62
C ASN A 170 0.96 17.39 1.25
N PHE A 171 -0.33 17.57 1.56
CA PHE A 171 -0.85 18.84 2.06
C PHE A 171 -0.67 19.02 3.57
N ASN A 172 -0.93 17.97 4.35
CA ASN A 172 -1.08 18.07 5.79
C ASN A 172 0.13 17.53 6.56
N VAL A 173 0.93 16.63 5.96
CA VAL A 173 2.19 16.13 6.55
C VAL A 173 3.38 16.91 6.01
N LEU A 174 3.51 17.03 4.69
CA LEU A 174 4.63 17.76 4.07
C LEU A 174 4.41 19.28 4.03
N GLY A 175 3.15 19.74 4.08
CA GLY A 175 2.80 21.16 4.04
C GLY A 175 2.73 21.77 2.64
N HIS A 176 2.80 20.95 1.58
CA HIS A 176 2.81 21.36 0.18
C HIS A 176 1.40 21.62 -0.35
N VAL A 177 0.72 22.64 0.18
CA VAL A 177 -0.66 22.96 -0.21
C VAL A 177 -0.69 23.71 -1.55
N LEU A 178 -0.85 22.96 -2.64
CA LEU A 178 -0.89 23.48 -4.01
C LEU A 178 -2.26 23.22 -4.66
N THR A 179 -3.05 24.26 -4.93
CA THR A 179 -4.45 24.09 -5.35
C THR A 179 -4.72 24.46 -6.80
N VAL A 180 -3.66 24.69 -7.59
CA VAL A 180 -3.74 25.08 -9.00
C VAL A 180 -2.92 24.10 -9.84
N ASP A 181 -1.62 24.11 -9.61
CA ASP A 181 -0.65 23.25 -10.30
C ASP A 181 0.11 22.41 -9.26
N SER A 182 0.35 21.13 -9.55
CA SER A 182 1.32 20.33 -8.80
C SER A 182 2.74 20.89 -9.00
N PRO A 183 3.76 20.42 -8.26
CA PRO A 183 5.13 20.86 -8.51
C PRO A 183 5.56 20.64 -9.96
N GLU A 184 6.36 21.56 -10.50
CA GLU A 184 6.96 21.40 -11.83
C GLU A 184 7.93 20.22 -11.82
N THR A 185 7.90 19.39 -12.87
CA THR A 185 8.76 18.22 -13.03
C THR A 185 9.71 18.36 -14.21
N LEU A 186 10.74 17.51 -14.26
CA LEU A 186 11.75 17.52 -15.34
C LEU A 186 11.19 17.05 -16.70
N GLY A 187 10.03 16.40 -16.72
CA GLY A 187 9.40 15.89 -17.95
C GLY A 187 7.89 15.68 -17.79
N THR A 188 7.17 15.66 -18.90
CA THR A 188 5.69 15.59 -18.93
C THR A 188 5.16 14.23 -19.40
N ASP A 189 6.03 13.31 -19.82
CA ASP A 189 5.66 11.96 -20.30
C ASP A 189 6.63 10.92 -19.72
N SER A 190 6.14 10.12 -18.78
CA SER A 190 6.94 9.12 -18.09
C SER A 190 7.25 7.90 -18.96
N ARG A 191 6.55 7.73 -20.09
CA ARG A 191 6.84 6.66 -21.06
C ARG A 191 8.14 6.93 -21.82
N THR A 192 8.54 8.19 -21.94
CA THR A 192 9.72 8.60 -22.71
C THR A 192 10.80 9.26 -21.86
N ASP A 193 10.47 9.78 -20.68
CA ASP A 193 11.43 10.35 -19.73
C ASP A 193 11.37 9.64 -18.36
N PRO A 194 12.41 8.88 -17.97
CA PRO A 194 12.46 8.23 -16.67
C PRO A 194 12.50 9.23 -15.49
N ASN A 195 12.80 10.51 -15.73
CA ASN A 195 12.81 11.55 -14.70
C ASN A 195 11.52 12.39 -14.69
N ALA A 196 10.46 11.99 -15.41
CA ALA A 196 9.21 12.76 -15.48
C ALA A 196 8.55 13.01 -14.11
N TYR A 197 8.84 12.19 -13.10
CA TYR A 197 8.39 12.35 -11.72
C TYR A 197 9.49 12.89 -10.77
N THR A 198 10.49 13.59 -11.30
CA THR A 198 11.48 14.35 -10.53
C THR A 198 11.10 15.82 -10.55
N THR A 199 10.97 16.44 -9.38
CA THR A 199 10.63 17.86 -9.27
C THR A 199 11.80 18.77 -9.64
N VAL A 200 11.48 19.92 -10.26
CA VAL A 200 12.47 20.97 -10.60
C VAL A 200 12.91 21.71 -9.34
N ASP A 201 11.95 22.07 -8.50
CA ASP A 201 12.19 22.78 -7.25
C ASP A 201 12.48 21.77 -6.13
N PRO A 202 13.68 21.81 -5.51
CA PRO A 202 14.08 20.85 -4.48
C PRO A 202 13.20 20.92 -3.21
N ASP A 203 12.48 22.02 -2.97
CA ASP A 203 11.55 22.13 -1.84
C ASP A 203 10.38 21.14 -1.95
N TYR A 204 10.11 20.61 -3.15
CA TYR A 204 9.09 19.56 -3.40
C TYR A 204 9.71 18.20 -3.75
N SER A 205 10.96 17.95 -3.38
CA SER A 205 11.66 16.68 -3.69
C SER A 205 11.06 15.44 -3.02
N ASP A 206 10.21 15.65 -2.00
CA ASP A 206 9.47 14.64 -1.25
C ASP A 206 8.01 14.49 -1.68
N TRP A 207 7.57 15.19 -2.74
CA TRP A 207 6.20 15.08 -3.25
C TRP A 207 5.83 13.65 -3.64
N VAL A 208 4.74 13.14 -3.08
CA VAL A 208 4.23 11.80 -3.37
C VAL A 208 3.37 11.85 -4.63
N PHE A 209 3.91 11.33 -5.75
CA PHE A 209 3.22 11.31 -7.05
C PHE A 209 2.18 10.20 -7.22
N HIS A 210 2.35 9.07 -6.54
CA HIS A 210 1.39 7.97 -6.62
C HIS A 210 0.07 8.39 -5.99
N MET A 211 -1.04 7.94 -6.56
CA MET A 211 -2.35 8.05 -5.92
C MET A 211 -2.54 6.84 -4.99
N MET A 212 -2.60 7.13 -3.69
CA MET A 212 -2.67 6.13 -2.63
C MET A 212 -3.81 6.42 -1.67
N TYR A 213 -4.40 5.36 -1.14
CA TYR A 213 -5.37 5.38 -0.06
C TYR A 213 -4.86 4.51 1.08
N GLU A 214 -5.00 4.99 2.30
CA GLU A 214 -4.72 4.22 3.50
C GLU A 214 -5.87 4.28 4.48
N MET A 215 -6.03 3.22 5.26
CA MET A 215 -7.00 3.19 6.34
C MET A 215 -6.63 2.19 7.43
N LYS A 216 -7.20 2.42 8.61
CA LYS A 216 -7.21 1.48 9.72
C LYS A 216 -8.64 1.06 10.02
N ILE A 217 -8.88 -0.25 10.02
CA ILE A 217 -10.18 -0.86 10.33
C ILE A 217 -10.13 -1.56 11.68
N SER A 218 -11.17 -1.36 12.48
CA SER A 218 -11.30 -2.00 13.79
C SER A 218 -11.50 -3.51 13.67
N ALA A 219 -10.84 -4.26 14.55
CA ALA A 219 -11.05 -5.70 14.74
C ALA A 219 -12.54 -6.07 14.91
N ALA A 220 -13.33 -5.16 15.49
CA ALA A 220 -14.76 -5.35 15.72
C ALA A 220 -15.56 -5.58 14.43
N ALA A 221 -15.08 -5.07 13.28
CA ALA A 221 -15.73 -5.30 11.99
C ALA A 221 -15.78 -6.78 11.62
N PHE A 222 -14.75 -7.54 11.97
CA PHE A 222 -14.59 -8.93 11.54
C PHE A 222 -15.25 -9.94 12.49
N GLY A 223 -15.64 -9.48 13.68
CA GLY A 223 -16.27 -10.30 14.70
C GLY A 223 -15.37 -11.46 15.17
N PRO A 224 -15.94 -12.49 15.80
CA PRO A 224 -15.18 -13.62 16.33
C PRO A 224 -14.42 -14.44 15.27
N SER A 225 -14.83 -14.34 14.00
CA SER A 225 -14.22 -15.08 12.90
C SER A 225 -12.86 -14.50 12.50
N GLY A 226 -12.57 -13.24 12.85
CA GLY A 226 -11.33 -12.57 12.46
C GLY A 226 -11.31 -12.12 11.00
N PHE A 227 -10.26 -11.40 10.63
CA PHE A 227 -10.09 -10.83 9.29
C PHE A 227 -9.90 -11.94 8.24
N GLY A 228 -10.66 -11.85 7.14
CA GLY A 228 -10.58 -12.81 6.03
C GLY A 228 -9.83 -12.27 4.82
N GLY A 229 -10.02 -11.00 4.51
CA GLY A 229 -9.37 -10.34 3.38
C GLY A 229 -10.02 -9.03 3.00
N VAL A 230 -9.34 -8.29 2.14
CA VAL A 230 -9.80 -7.03 1.55
C VAL A 230 -9.62 -7.09 0.03
N THR A 231 -10.60 -6.55 -0.69
CA THR A 231 -10.57 -6.38 -2.15
C THR A 231 -10.97 -4.97 -2.53
N ILE A 232 -10.50 -4.49 -3.67
CA ILE A 232 -10.97 -3.24 -4.27
C ILE A 232 -12.25 -3.53 -5.05
N GLY A 233 -13.28 -2.73 -4.82
CA GLY A 233 -14.50 -2.71 -5.61
C GLY A 233 -14.36 -1.74 -6.78
N ASP A 234 -15.23 -0.75 -6.84
CA ASP A 234 -15.14 0.33 -7.82
C ASP A 234 -14.07 1.36 -7.45
N VAL A 235 -13.34 1.85 -8.47
CA VAL A 235 -12.43 2.99 -8.37
C VAL A 235 -12.90 4.04 -9.35
N HIS A 236 -13.25 5.21 -8.85
CA HIS A 236 -13.69 6.33 -9.67
C HIS A 236 -12.53 7.32 -9.82
N ASN A 237 -12.00 7.46 -11.03
CA ASN A 237 -11.02 8.47 -11.40
C ASN A 237 -11.59 9.30 -12.55
N SER A 238 -11.79 10.61 -12.38
CA SER A 238 -12.43 11.44 -13.40
C SER A 238 -11.66 12.74 -13.66
N PRO A 239 -10.82 12.80 -14.71
CA PRO A 239 -10.55 11.75 -15.70
C PRO A 239 -9.55 10.70 -15.22
N MET A 240 -9.36 9.66 -16.02
CA MET A 240 -8.20 8.76 -15.96
C MET A 240 -7.25 9.05 -17.12
N SER A 241 -5.94 8.91 -16.91
CA SER A 241 -4.88 9.31 -17.85
C SER A 241 -4.77 8.39 -19.07
N GLU A 242 -5.00 7.08 -18.92
CA GLU A 242 -4.94 6.11 -20.00
C GLU A 242 -6.12 5.12 -20.06
N THR A 243 -6.61 4.88 -21.28
CA THR A 243 -7.19 3.60 -21.75
C THR A 243 -6.11 2.84 -22.54
N GLY A 244 -4.98 2.54 -21.91
CA GLY A 244 -3.82 1.97 -22.59
C GLY A 244 -3.15 0.90 -21.74
N THR A 245 -3.19 -0.34 -22.21
CA THR A 245 -2.39 -1.47 -21.70
C THR A 245 -0.91 -1.09 -21.53
N TYR A 246 -0.52 -0.69 -20.32
CA TYR A 246 0.86 -0.88 -19.88
C TYR A 246 1.07 -2.39 -19.76
N VAL A 247 1.81 -2.95 -20.72
CA VAL A 247 2.43 -4.27 -20.58
C VAL A 247 3.80 -3.98 -19.98
N PRO A 248 4.03 -4.23 -18.68
CA PRO A 248 5.37 -4.17 -18.12
C PRO A 248 6.22 -5.13 -18.92
N ASP A 249 7.42 -4.68 -19.31
CA ASP A 249 8.43 -5.44 -20.03
C ASP A 249 8.45 -6.92 -19.63
N GLY A 250 7.81 -7.77 -20.45
CA GLY A 250 8.23 -9.11 -20.85
C GLY A 250 8.55 -10.17 -19.79
N LYS A 251 8.46 -9.90 -18.49
CA LYS A 251 8.72 -10.89 -17.44
C LYS A 251 7.45 -11.62 -17.08
N VAL A 252 7.00 -12.43 -18.04
CA VAL A 252 6.28 -13.66 -17.75
C VAL A 252 7.12 -14.43 -16.70
N PRO A 253 6.55 -14.95 -15.60
CA PRO A 253 7.27 -15.92 -14.78
C PRO A 253 7.72 -17.03 -15.72
N GLU A 254 9.02 -17.32 -15.76
CA GLU A 254 9.54 -18.30 -16.70
C GLU A 254 8.72 -19.60 -16.62
N PRO A 255 8.47 -20.31 -17.75
CA PRO A 255 7.63 -21.51 -17.82
C PRO A 255 7.99 -22.61 -16.82
N SER A 256 9.15 -22.53 -16.16
CA SER A 256 9.56 -23.40 -15.07
C SER A 256 8.61 -23.34 -13.85
N THR A 257 7.94 -22.21 -13.58
CA THR A 257 7.02 -22.08 -12.43
C THR A 257 5.68 -22.80 -12.67
N LEU A 258 5.14 -22.70 -13.89
CA LEU A 258 3.94 -23.45 -14.30
C LEU A 258 4.22 -24.95 -14.53
N ALA A 259 5.42 -25.29 -15.02
CA ALA A 259 5.84 -26.68 -15.15
C ALA A 259 6.03 -27.36 -13.78
N LEU A 260 6.55 -26.66 -12.77
CA LEU A 260 6.70 -27.23 -11.42
C LEU A 260 5.35 -27.48 -10.75
N LEU A 261 4.37 -26.60 -10.95
CA LEU A 261 3.00 -26.78 -10.43
C LEU A 261 2.26 -27.92 -11.15
N ALA A 262 2.45 -28.04 -12.48
CA ALA A 262 1.87 -29.13 -13.26
C ALA A 262 2.50 -30.49 -12.96
N VAL A 263 3.83 -30.56 -12.75
CA VAL A 263 4.53 -31.80 -12.38
C VAL A 263 4.24 -32.20 -10.92
N GLY A 264 4.11 -31.22 -10.01
CA GLY A 264 3.70 -31.45 -8.62
C GLY A 264 2.27 -31.98 -8.49
N GLY A 265 1.34 -31.43 -9.27
CA GLY A 265 -0.06 -31.88 -9.32
C GLY A 265 -0.24 -33.29 -9.89
N LEU A 266 0.49 -33.64 -10.96
CA LEU A 266 0.43 -34.98 -11.55
C LEU A 266 1.04 -36.05 -10.63
N GLY A 267 2.12 -35.73 -9.91
CA GLY A 267 2.78 -36.63 -8.97
C GLY A 267 1.90 -37.00 -7.77
N LEU A 268 1.12 -36.05 -7.25
CA LEU A 268 0.18 -36.28 -6.15
C LEU A 268 -1.04 -37.11 -6.59
N PHE A 269 -1.54 -36.92 -7.81
CA PHE A 269 -2.64 -37.72 -8.35
C PHE A 269 -2.25 -39.17 -8.62
N LEU A 270 -1.04 -39.42 -9.12
CA LEU A 270 -0.55 -40.78 -9.38
C LEU A 270 -0.20 -41.55 -8.10
N ARG A 271 0.24 -40.86 -7.03
CA ARG A 271 0.54 -41.50 -5.74
C ARG A 271 -0.73 -41.90 -4.97
N ARG A 272 -1.83 -41.16 -5.11
CA ARG A 272 -3.11 -41.47 -4.43
C ARG A 272 -3.83 -42.67 -5.03
N ARG A 273 -3.57 -43.01 -6.29
CA ARG A 273 -4.20 -44.14 -6.99
C ARG A 273 -3.54 -45.50 -6.74
N ARG A 274 -2.35 -45.53 -6.14
CA ARG A 274 -1.56 -46.77 -5.93
C ARG A 274 -1.69 -47.39 -4.54
N ASN A 275 -2.38 -46.74 -3.60
CA ASN A 275 -2.57 -47.23 -2.22
C ASN A 275 -4.02 -47.65 -1.95
N GLY A 276 -4.82 -47.90 -3.00
CA GLY A 276 -6.24 -48.26 -2.92
C GLY A 276 -6.56 -49.62 -3.54
N GLN A 277 -5.63 -50.57 -3.50
CA GLN A 277 -5.86 -52.01 -3.69
C GLN A 277 -4.94 -52.79 -2.75
#